data_AF-A0A7V5YSV1-F1
#
_entry.id   AF-A0A7V5YSV1-F1
#
_cell.length_a   1.000
_cell.length_b   1.000
_cell.length_c   1.000
_cell.angle_alpha   90.00
_cell.angle_beta   90.00
_cell.angle_gamma   90.00
#
_symmetry.space_group_name_H-M   'P 1'
#
loop_
_entity.id
_entity.type
_entity.pdbx_description
1 polymer ?
#
loop_
_entity_poly.entity_id
_entity_poly.type
_entity_poly.pdbx_seq_one_letter_code
_entity_poly.pdbx_strand_id
1 'polypeptide(L)' 'MGSEPIRVTGTLIWYVAICPRQAWLMGHAIEPYHDHELLALGRLLAESAY' A
#
# COMPACT_ATOMS: atom_id res chain seq x y z
N MET A 1 25.07 -6.52 -6.51
CA MET A 1 23.73 -5.87 -6.48
C MET A 1 23.20 -5.87 -7.89
N GLY A 2 22.13 -6.64 -8.13
CA GLY A 2 21.62 -6.96 -9.46
C GLY A 2 21.13 -5.75 -10.22
N SER A 3 21.36 -5.75 -11.52
CA SER A 3 20.95 -4.75 -12.51
C SER A 3 19.45 -4.81 -12.85
N GLU A 4 18.59 -5.15 -11.89
CA GLU A 4 17.15 -5.23 -12.12
C GLU A 4 16.54 -3.82 -12.01
N PRO A 5 15.68 -3.40 -12.94
CA PRO A 5 15.04 -2.08 -12.87
C PRO A 5 14.15 -1.99 -11.63
N ILE A 6 14.34 -0.92 -10.85
CA ILE A 6 13.50 -0.61 -9.68
C ILE A 6 12.07 -0.38 -10.18
N ARG A 7 11.13 -1.21 -9.70
CA ARG A 7 9.71 -1.11 -10.02
C ARG A 7 9.08 0.01 -9.18
N VAL A 8 8.92 1.19 -9.77
CA VAL A 8 8.19 2.30 -9.16
C VAL A 8 6.76 2.32 -9.69
N THR A 9 5.78 2.34 -8.80
CA THR A 9 4.34 2.41 -9.14
C THR A 9 3.76 3.78 -8.78
N GLY A 10 2.60 4.11 -9.36
CA GLY A 10 1.87 5.33 -8.99
C GLY A 10 1.54 5.39 -7.49
N THR A 11 1.26 4.24 -6.86
CA THR A 11 1.01 4.14 -5.42
C THR A 11 2.25 4.51 -4.60
N LEU A 12 3.45 4.10 -5.01
CA LEU A 12 4.70 4.49 -4.33
C LEU A 12 4.93 6.00 -4.42
N ILE A 13 4.64 6.62 -5.56
CA ILE A 13 4.72 8.09 -5.72
C ILE A 13 3.72 8.78 -4.79
N TRP A 14 2.50 8.25 -4.71
CA TRP A 14 1.46 8.79 -3.82
C TRP A 14 1.88 8.72 -2.35
N TYR A 15 2.49 7.62 -1.90
CA TYR A 15 3.03 7.52 -0.55
C TYR A 15 4.11 8.56 -0.26
N VAL A 16 4.98 8.88 -1.24
CA VAL A 16 5.99 9.94 -1.08
C VAL A 16 5.34 11.31 -0.84
N ALA A 17 4.23 11.60 -1.53
CA ALA A 17 3.51 12.85 -1.37
C ALA A 17 2.87 13.02 0.03
N ILE A 18 2.62 11.91 0.74
CA ILE A 18 2.13 11.91 2.13
C ILE A 18 3.31 11.95 3.11
N CYS A 19 4.19 10.96 3.02
CA CYS A 19 5.32 10.78 3.92
C CYS A 19 6.39 9.89 3.25
N PRO A 20 7.64 10.37 3.07
CA PRO A 20 8.71 9.57 2.46
C PRO A 20 8.95 8.21 3.14
N ARG A 21 8.75 8.14 4.47
CA ARG A 21 8.88 6.90 5.23
C ARG A 21 7.84 5.84 4.82
N GLN A 22 6.62 6.25 4.47
CA GLN A 22 5.59 5.31 4.02
C GLN A 22 6.00 4.63 2.71
N ALA A 23 6.57 5.36 1.75
CA ALA A 23 7.04 4.78 0.50
C ALA A 23 8.14 3.73 0.74
N TRP A 24 9.04 3.97 1.70
CA TRP A 24 10.05 2.99 2.08
C TRP A 24 9.43 1.73 2.71
N LEU A 25 8.49 1.90 3.66
CA LEU A 25 7.81 0.78 4.31
C LEU A 25 7.04 -0.08 3.30
N MET A 26 6.20 0.56 2.48
CA MET A 26 5.38 -0.12 1.48
C MET A 26 6.23 -0.79 0.38
N GLY A 27 7.34 -0.17 -0.03
CA GLY A 27 8.29 -0.76 -0.97
C GLY A 27 9.05 -1.99 -0.44
N HIS A 28 9.11 -2.16 0.89
CA HIS A 28 9.69 -3.32 1.56
C HIS A 28 8.61 -4.29 2.10
N ALA A 29 7.36 -4.16 1.64
CA ALA A 29 6.22 -4.97 2.12
C ALA A 29 6.02 -4.92 3.64
N ILE A 30 6.37 -3.79 4.27
CA ILE A 30 6.07 -3.52 5.67
C ILE A 30 4.74 -2.76 5.70
N GLU A 31 3.68 -3.51 5.95
CA GLU A 31 2.32 -3.01 5.81
C GLU A 31 1.74 -2.47 7.14
N PRO A 32 0.73 -1.57 7.08
CA PRO A 32 -0.01 -1.12 8.26
C PRO A 32 -0.76 -2.28 8.94
N TYR A 33 -1.50 -2.00 10.01
CA TYR A 33 -2.35 -3.01 10.63
C TYR A 33 -3.60 -3.29 9.78
N HIS A 34 -3.84 -4.55 9.40
CA HIS A 34 -4.94 -4.94 8.47
C HIS A 34 -6.23 -5.37 9.16
N ASP A 35 -6.17 -5.69 10.47
CA ASP A 35 -7.26 -6.34 11.19
C ASP A 35 -8.10 -5.35 12.01
N HIS A 36 -8.68 -4.39 11.30
CA HIS A 36 -9.55 -3.36 11.87
C HIS A 36 -10.98 -3.54 11.36
N GLU A 37 -11.98 -3.46 12.24
CA GLU A 37 -13.40 -3.72 11.92
C GLU A 37 -13.91 -2.88 10.74
N LEU A 38 -13.56 -1.60 10.70
CA LEU A 38 -13.88 -0.71 9.57
C LEU A 38 -13.26 -1.15 8.24
N LEU A 39 -12.06 -1.73 8.24
CA LEU A 39 -11.46 -2.29 7.02
C LEU A 39 -12.18 -3.57 6.59
N ALA A 40 -12.64 -4.39 7.55
CA ALA A 40 -13.46 -5.55 7.25
C ALA A 40 -14.80 -5.15 6.60
N LEU A 41 -15.46 -4.11 7.13
CA LEU A 41 -16.66 -3.54 6.51
C LEU A 41 -16.38 -3.03 5.09
N GLY A 42 -15.26 -2.32 4.89
CA GLY A 42 -14.86 -1.83 3.57
C GLY A 42 -14.69 -2.95 2.53
N ARG A 43 -14.12 -4.10 2.92
CA ARG A 43 -13.99 -5.28 2.06
C ARG A 43 -15.35 -5.88 1.70
N LEU A 44 -16.23 -6.04 2.68
CA LEU A 44 -17.60 -6.51 2.46
C LEU A 44 -18.37 -5.61 1.48
N LEU A 45 -18.24 -4.29 1.63
CA LEU A 45 -18.87 -3.33 0.72
C LEU A 45 -18.31 -3.45 -0.70
N ALA A 46 -17.00 -3.63 -0.85
CA ALA A 46 -16.39 -3.82 -2.16
C ALA A 46 -16.89 -5.09 -2.87
N GLU A 47 -17.07 -6.20 -2.13
CA GLU A 47 -17.58 -7.47 -2.69
C GLU A 47 -19.07 -7.43 -3.04
N SER A 48 -19.86 -6.61 -2.35
CA SER A 48 -21.31 -6.59 -2.49
C SER A 48 -21.84 -5.49 -3.41
N ALA A 49 -21.06 -4.45 -3.66
CA ALA A 49 -21.48 -3.27 -4.43
C ALA A 49 -20.80 -3.12 -5.80
N TYR A 50 -19.75 -3.89 -6.10
CA TYR A 50 -19.00 -3.85 -7.35
C TYR A 50 -18.76 -5.27 -7.88
#